data_AF-T0DJ99-F1
#
_entry.id   AF-T0DJ99-F1
#
_cell.length_a   1.000
_cell.length_b   1.000
_cell.length_c   1.000
_cell.angle_alpha   90.00
_cell.angle_beta   90.00
_cell.angle_gamma   90.00
#
_symmetry.space_group_name_H-M   'P 1'
#
loop_
_entity.id
_entity.type
_entity.pdbx_description
1 polymer ?
#
loop_
_entity_poly.entity_id
_entity_poly.type
_entity_poly.pdbx_seq_one_letter_code
_entity_poly.pdbx_strand_id
1 'polypeptide(L)'
;MSQPQETKVHKLIYGVLGVIILGLVIVYFQDTNKNKVSTISTLNSRIDKIKETDINRNYEISDEEAQRIATEAYIYLYPLITMDLTRRQQTLSPKGSRPGAGPINNFHHMREYPDSSFRDVVRPNFDTLYSIAWLDLTAGPVKISIPSSEGRFFLMPFYDMFTDSYAVLGSRTTGHEKQDVFVVGPNFNGEVPEGYTLVKSPTFMTWVIGRTQTNGAKDYKAVRSFQNGMKITSVLSEDHLTIEQLSQKLKFPDVDIERSPLKIVNEMDSITYFKYGMDLLKLHAPHLTDTDIILRMKRIGLNINEKLNIDNLPSNIQSALSSSREVAQAFMKEAKPKLANIVNGWQMNTTSMGTYGNFYLKRALVCFIGLGALPAQDAIYPLNFMDSNGDILQASNDYIIKFEKGELPPAKAFWSITMYDEEGFAVDNELDRYVIGSRDDLKFNEDGSLNIYIQAERPSEDKVGNWLPSAKKGVMGVTLRLYNPEVSALDGKWSPPKVIKSVSRNLASE
;
A
#
# COMPACT_ATOMS: atom_id res chain seq x y z
N MET A 1 2.81 -58.21 -3.38
CA MET A 1 2.48 -58.07 -4.82
C MET A 1 1.73 -56.75 -4.95
N SER A 2 2.08 -55.74 -5.72
CA SER A 2 3.19 -55.39 -6.61
C SER A 2 2.94 -53.91 -6.93
N GLN A 3 3.95 -53.05 -6.77
CA GLN A 3 3.87 -51.62 -7.16
C GLN A 3 3.61 -51.47 -8.67
N PRO A 4 3.08 -50.30 -9.08
CA PRO A 4 3.68 -49.64 -10.23
C PRO A 4 3.88 -48.11 -10.10
N GLN A 5 5.04 -47.72 -10.64
CA GLN A 5 5.37 -46.48 -11.37
C GLN A 5 5.58 -45.16 -10.61
N GLU A 6 6.83 -44.98 -10.18
CA GLU A 6 7.50 -43.69 -10.15
C GLU A 6 8.06 -43.26 -11.53
N THR A 7 8.17 -41.94 -11.69
CA THR A 7 9.14 -41.17 -12.50
C THR A 7 9.01 -41.13 -14.04
N LYS A 8 8.35 -40.07 -14.53
CA LYS A 8 8.71 -39.39 -15.78
C LYS A 8 8.55 -37.88 -15.57
N VAL A 9 9.64 -37.12 -15.73
CA VAL A 9 9.73 -35.73 -16.26
C VAL A 9 11.13 -35.11 -16.00
N HIS A 10 11.97 -35.66 -15.11
CA HIS A 10 13.32 -35.11 -14.83
C HIS A 10 14.48 -35.60 -15.73
N LYS A 11 14.23 -36.25 -16.89
CA LYS A 11 15.31 -36.82 -17.75
C LYS A 11 15.45 -36.22 -19.16
N LEU A 12 14.72 -35.16 -19.54
CA LEU A 12 14.74 -34.69 -20.93
C LEU A 12 15.58 -33.43 -21.21
N ILE A 13 15.99 -32.64 -20.20
CA ILE A 13 16.71 -31.36 -20.46
C ILE A 13 18.24 -31.51 -20.35
N TYR A 14 18.76 -32.46 -19.57
CA TYR A 14 20.20 -32.74 -19.49
C TYR A 14 20.74 -33.58 -20.66
N GLY A 15 19.87 -34.19 -21.48
CA GLY A 15 20.29 -35.00 -22.64
C GLY A 15 20.70 -34.18 -23.87
N VAL A 16 20.19 -32.95 -24.02
CA VAL A 16 20.40 -32.15 -25.26
C VAL A 16 21.73 -31.38 -25.23
N LEU A 17 22.22 -30.96 -24.05
CA LEU A 17 23.54 -30.33 -23.93
C LEU A 17 24.71 -31.33 -24.02
N GLY A 18 24.52 -32.60 -23.59
CA GLY A 18 25.58 -33.61 -23.62
C GLY A 18 25.93 -34.10 -25.04
N VAL A 19 24.97 -34.13 -25.95
CA VAL A 19 25.18 -34.65 -27.33
C VAL A 19 25.88 -33.63 -28.23
N ILE A 20 25.69 -32.32 -27.99
CA ILE A 20 26.37 -31.25 -28.75
C ILE A 20 27.85 -31.17 -28.38
N ILE A 21 28.20 -31.38 -27.11
CA ILE A 21 29.60 -31.35 -26.64
C ILE A 21 30.36 -32.61 -27.10
N LEU A 22 29.71 -33.78 -27.14
CA LEU A 22 30.35 -35.01 -27.62
C LEU A 22 30.52 -35.04 -29.16
N GLY A 23 29.59 -34.45 -29.91
CA GLY A 23 29.66 -34.34 -31.38
C GLY A 23 30.83 -33.47 -31.86
N LEU A 24 31.14 -32.39 -31.14
CA LEU A 24 32.27 -31.51 -31.46
C LEU A 24 33.63 -32.13 -31.13
N VAL A 25 33.70 -33.04 -30.15
CA VAL A 25 34.95 -33.74 -29.78
C VAL A 25 35.30 -34.83 -30.78
N ILE A 26 34.31 -35.52 -31.38
CA ILE A 26 34.57 -36.61 -32.33
C ILE A 26 35.01 -36.09 -33.70
N VAL A 27 34.46 -34.96 -34.18
CA VAL A 27 34.92 -34.32 -35.43
C VAL A 27 36.36 -33.77 -35.29
N TYR A 28 36.79 -33.45 -34.07
CA TYR A 28 38.12 -32.89 -33.81
C TYR A 28 39.27 -33.92 -33.79
N PHE A 29 38.96 -35.22 -33.72
CA PHE A 29 39.98 -36.28 -33.54
C PHE A 29 40.35 -37.04 -34.82
N GLN A 30 39.68 -36.81 -35.96
CA GLN A 30 39.98 -37.53 -37.21
C GLN A 30 40.91 -36.79 -38.19
N ASP A 31 41.27 -35.53 -37.95
CA ASP A 31 42.16 -34.78 -38.85
C ASP A 31 43.47 -34.37 -38.17
N THR A 32 44.48 -35.21 -38.36
CA THR A 32 45.78 -35.20 -37.68
C THR A 32 46.77 -34.15 -38.22
N ASN A 33 47.37 -33.42 -37.26
CA ASN A 33 48.83 -33.28 -37.06
C ASN A 33 49.75 -32.40 -37.95
N LYS A 34 49.30 -31.40 -38.72
CA LYS A 34 50.27 -30.39 -39.24
C LYS A 34 49.93 -28.90 -39.12
N ASN A 35 48.70 -28.51 -38.77
CA ASN A 35 48.31 -27.10 -38.67
C ASN A 35 47.86 -26.64 -37.25
N LYS A 36 48.13 -27.43 -36.20
CA LYS A 36 47.57 -27.18 -34.86
C LYS A 36 48.12 -25.92 -34.16
N VAL A 37 49.36 -25.51 -34.40
CA VAL A 37 49.93 -24.35 -33.66
C VAL A 37 49.37 -23.02 -34.18
N SER A 38 49.24 -22.83 -35.50
CA SER A 38 48.65 -21.61 -36.06
C SER A 38 47.14 -21.54 -35.81
N THR A 39 46.44 -22.69 -35.87
CA THR A 39 44.98 -22.71 -35.71
C THR A 39 44.57 -22.50 -34.25
N ILE A 40 45.31 -23.05 -33.27
CA ILE A 40 45.06 -22.81 -31.83
C ILE A 40 45.43 -21.38 -31.44
N SER A 41 46.53 -20.81 -31.96
CA SER A 41 46.85 -19.40 -31.70
C SER A 41 45.82 -18.45 -32.31
N THR A 42 45.29 -18.75 -33.50
CA THR A 42 44.23 -17.96 -34.14
C THR A 42 42.86 -18.17 -33.46
N LEU A 43 42.58 -19.37 -32.92
CA LEU A 43 41.37 -19.63 -32.14
C LEU A 43 41.44 -18.93 -30.78
N ASN A 44 42.59 -19.00 -30.09
CA ASN A 44 42.82 -18.29 -28.83
C ASN A 44 42.80 -16.78 -29.06
N SER A 45 43.43 -16.27 -30.13
CA SER A 45 43.32 -14.87 -30.53
C SER A 45 41.87 -14.44 -30.84
N ARG A 46 41.05 -15.32 -31.44
CA ARG A 46 39.63 -15.04 -31.70
C ARG A 46 38.77 -15.17 -30.45
N ILE A 47 39.08 -16.10 -29.55
CA ILE A 47 38.41 -16.27 -28.24
C ILE A 47 38.80 -15.11 -27.33
N ASP A 48 40.04 -14.66 -27.35
CA ASP A 48 40.54 -13.51 -26.61
C ASP A 48 40.03 -12.22 -27.24
N LYS A 49 39.86 -12.14 -28.57
CA LYS A 49 39.09 -11.05 -29.20
C LYS A 49 37.62 -11.11 -28.82
N ILE A 50 36.95 -12.27 -28.85
CA ILE A 50 35.54 -12.38 -28.45
C ILE A 50 35.39 -12.05 -26.96
N LYS A 51 36.31 -12.50 -26.11
CA LYS A 51 36.41 -12.10 -24.71
C LYS A 51 36.71 -10.61 -24.58
N GLU A 52 37.62 -10.02 -25.34
CA GLU A 52 37.85 -8.55 -25.32
C GLU A 52 36.67 -7.77 -25.89
N THR A 53 35.93 -8.29 -26.87
CA THR A 53 34.79 -7.59 -27.50
C THR A 53 33.49 -7.77 -26.71
N ASP A 54 33.31 -8.89 -25.99
CA ASP A 54 32.16 -9.14 -25.11
C ASP A 54 32.41 -8.75 -23.64
N ILE A 55 33.66 -8.78 -23.14
CA ILE A 55 34.02 -8.31 -21.78
C ILE A 55 34.22 -6.78 -21.77
N ASN A 56 34.61 -6.16 -22.89
CA ASN A 56 34.65 -4.69 -23.01
C ASN A 56 33.42 -4.08 -23.69
N ARG A 57 32.31 -4.82 -23.85
CA ARG A 57 31.01 -4.15 -23.83
C ARG A 57 30.73 -3.70 -22.39
N ASN A 58 31.44 -2.65 -21.98
CA ASN A 58 30.78 -1.57 -21.27
C ASN A 58 29.57 -1.23 -22.14
N TYR A 59 28.42 -1.85 -21.85
CA TYR A 59 27.16 -1.30 -22.33
C TYR A 59 27.06 0.06 -21.65
N GLU A 60 27.65 1.08 -22.28
CA GLU A 60 27.32 2.46 -21.98
C GLU A 60 25.80 2.51 -22.03
N ILE A 61 25.23 2.86 -20.88
CA ILE A 61 23.79 2.88 -20.71
C ILE A 61 23.28 3.95 -21.67
N SER A 62 22.43 3.55 -22.61
CA SER A 62 21.81 4.50 -23.54
C SER A 62 20.95 5.50 -22.77
N ASP A 63 20.70 6.66 -23.37
CA ASP A 63 19.86 7.70 -22.77
C ASP A 63 18.46 7.17 -22.41
N GLU A 64 17.88 6.35 -23.29
CA GLU A 64 16.60 5.69 -23.05
C GLU A 64 16.66 4.72 -21.86
N GLU A 65 17.71 3.90 -21.76
CA GLU A 65 17.85 2.97 -20.64
C GLU A 65 18.13 3.70 -19.33
N ALA A 66 18.91 4.78 -19.36
CA ALA A 66 19.14 5.64 -18.20
C ALA A 66 17.83 6.25 -17.72
N GLN A 67 17.02 6.82 -18.63
CA GLN A 67 15.72 7.42 -18.31
C GLN A 67 14.75 6.38 -17.74
N ARG A 68 14.72 5.17 -18.33
CA ARG A 68 13.88 4.07 -17.84
C ARG A 68 14.25 3.67 -16.42
N ILE A 69 15.53 3.40 -16.16
CA ILE A 69 16.00 3.01 -14.82
C ILE A 69 15.77 4.14 -13.82
N ALA A 70 16.04 5.40 -14.19
CA ALA A 70 15.82 6.54 -13.31
C ALA A 70 14.33 6.72 -12.94
N THR A 71 13.43 6.51 -13.91
CA THR A 71 11.97 6.50 -13.70
C THR A 71 11.54 5.38 -12.76
N GLU A 72 12.04 4.16 -12.99
CA GLU A 72 11.78 3.00 -12.12
C GLU A 72 12.29 3.23 -10.69
N ALA A 73 13.49 3.81 -10.55
CA ALA A 73 14.09 4.15 -9.26
C ALA A 73 13.28 5.22 -8.51
N TYR A 74 12.78 6.24 -9.22
CA TYR A 74 11.87 7.22 -8.64
C TYR A 74 10.61 6.53 -8.10
N ILE A 75 9.96 5.69 -8.91
CA ILE A 75 8.75 4.97 -8.48
C ILE A 75 9.04 4.07 -7.26
N TYR A 76 10.17 3.37 -7.25
CA TYR A 76 10.56 2.47 -6.16
C TYR A 76 10.82 3.21 -4.84
N LEU A 77 11.51 4.35 -4.88
CA LEU A 77 11.86 5.15 -3.70
C LEU A 77 10.67 5.98 -3.16
N TYR A 78 9.63 6.17 -3.95
CA TYR A 78 8.50 7.05 -3.63
C TYR A 78 7.81 6.71 -2.29
N PRO A 79 7.43 5.45 -2.02
CA PRO A 79 6.83 5.07 -0.74
C PRO A 79 7.78 5.27 0.43
N LEU A 80 9.06 4.94 0.26
CA LEU A 80 10.07 5.01 1.31
C LEU A 80 10.29 6.45 1.80
N ILE A 81 10.44 7.39 0.88
CA ILE A 81 10.61 8.81 1.21
C ILE A 81 9.31 9.37 1.81
N THR A 82 8.15 9.01 1.26
CA THR A 82 6.85 9.46 1.78
C THR A 82 6.61 8.96 3.21
N MET A 83 6.95 7.71 3.50
CA MET A 83 6.85 7.11 4.84
C MET A 83 7.75 7.83 5.85
N ASP A 84 9.01 8.14 5.50
CA ASP A 84 9.90 8.83 6.43
C ASP A 84 9.46 10.27 6.71
N LEU A 85 9.03 11.01 5.69
CA LEU A 85 8.47 12.35 5.89
C LEU A 85 7.20 12.31 6.74
N THR A 86 6.29 11.36 6.48
CA THR A 86 5.07 11.18 7.28
C THR A 86 5.41 10.86 8.73
N ARG A 87 6.34 9.93 8.97
CA ARG A 87 6.85 9.58 10.29
C ARG A 87 7.41 10.81 11.02
N ARG A 88 8.33 11.53 10.37
CA ARG A 88 8.97 12.70 10.99
C ARG A 88 7.95 13.79 11.30
N GLN A 89 7.03 14.10 10.39
CA GLN A 89 5.98 15.06 10.66
C GLN A 89 5.09 14.65 11.84
N GLN A 90 4.61 13.41 11.87
CA GLN A 90 3.77 12.92 12.97
C GLN A 90 4.54 12.90 14.30
N THR A 91 5.80 12.46 14.30
CA THR A 91 6.58 12.29 15.53
C THR A 91 7.17 13.59 16.09
N LEU A 92 7.37 14.61 15.24
CA LEU A 92 7.83 15.94 15.63
C LEU A 92 6.66 16.90 15.94
N SER A 93 5.45 16.60 15.46
CA SER A 93 4.28 17.43 15.73
C SER A 93 3.80 17.29 17.18
N PRO A 94 3.24 18.36 17.78
CA PRO A 94 2.61 18.27 19.09
C PRO A 94 1.52 17.19 19.14
N LYS A 95 1.42 16.49 20.27
CA LYS A 95 0.43 15.42 20.44
C LYS A 95 -0.99 15.93 20.15
N GLY A 96 -1.70 15.21 19.28
CA GLY A 96 -3.09 15.52 18.93
C GLY A 96 -3.28 16.67 17.93
N SER A 97 -2.22 17.30 17.42
CA SER A 97 -2.35 18.34 16.39
C SER A 97 -2.81 17.80 15.02
N ARG A 98 -2.62 16.50 14.78
CA ARG A 98 -3.08 15.74 13.61
C ARG A 98 -3.15 14.25 13.94
N PRO A 99 -3.82 13.43 13.11
CA PRO A 99 -3.85 11.99 13.32
C PRO A 99 -2.45 11.40 13.43
N GLY A 100 -2.21 10.62 14.49
CA GLY A 100 -0.93 9.96 14.75
C GLY A 100 0.17 10.87 15.32
N ALA A 101 -0.10 12.15 15.57
CA ALA A 101 0.89 13.06 16.11
C ALA A 101 1.23 12.78 17.57
N GLY A 102 2.53 12.76 17.87
CA GLY A 102 3.08 12.58 19.20
C GLY A 102 4.29 11.65 19.22
N PRO A 103 4.85 11.36 20.41
CA PRO A 103 6.09 10.59 20.53
C PRO A 103 5.99 9.19 19.92
N ILE A 104 7.12 8.70 19.40
CA ILE A 104 7.30 7.29 19.00
C ILE A 104 7.01 6.33 20.16
N ASN A 105 6.78 5.06 19.83
CA ASN A 105 6.52 3.98 20.78
C ASN A 105 5.34 4.27 21.74
N ASN A 106 4.37 5.07 21.28
CA ASN A 106 3.14 5.38 22.00
C ASN A 106 1.94 5.32 21.05
N PHE A 107 0.80 4.85 21.54
CA PHE A 107 -0.45 4.95 20.79
C PHE A 107 -1.02 6.36 20.87
N HIS A 108 -1.43 6.87 19.71
CA HIS A 108 -2.16 8.12 19.52
C HIS A 108 -3.55 7.77 19.01
N HIS A 109 -4.53 7.86 19.89
CA HIS A 109 -5.90 7.44 19.63
C HIS A 109 -6.75 8.59 19.09
N MET A 110 -7.42 8.36 17.97
CA MET A 110 -8.56 9.16 17.56
C MET A 110 -9.75 8.73 18.42
N ARG A 111 -10.35 9.66 19.16
CA ARG A 111 -11.36 9.36 20.19
C ARG A 111 -12.80 9.54 19.69
N GLU A 112 -12.96 10.09 18.50
CA GLU A 112 -14.21 10.38 17.81
C GLU A 112 -13.91 10.56 16.31
N TYR A 113 -14.95 10.57 15.50
CA TYR A 113 -14.81 10.91 14.09
C TYR A 113 -14.42 12.37 13.90
N PRO A 114 -13.64 12.68 12.86
CA PRO A 114 -13.46 14.05 12.45
C PRO A 114 -14.82 14.68 12.08
N ASP A 115 -14.96 15.98 12.35
CA ASP A 115 -16.08 16.76 11.82
C ASP A 115 -15.91 17.06 10.32
N SER A 116 -16.88 17.74 9.74
CA SER A 116 -16.90 18.10 8.32
C SER A 116 -15.84 19.14 7.92
N SER A 117 -15.13 19.77 8.86
CA SER A 117 -14.02 20.70 8.60
C SER A 117 -12.67 20.00 8.43
N PHE A 118 -12.58 18.72 8.81
CA PHE A 118 -11.35 17.94 8.74
C PHE A 118 -10.88 17.70 7.30
N ARG A 119 -9.61 18.01 7.03
CA ARG A 119 -8.99 17.88 5.70
C ARG A 119 -7.66 17.10 5.69
N ASP A 120 -7.21 16.56 6.82
CA ASP A 120 -5.91 15.86 6.89
C ASP A 120 -5.92 14.50 6.17
N VAL A 121 -7.09 13.89 6.00
CA VAL A 121 -7.25 12.61 5.29
C VAL A 121 -8.41 12.71 4.32
N VAL A 122 -8.13 12.48 3.04
CA VAL A 122 -9.14 12.40 1.98
C VAL A 122 -9.98 11.13 2.17
N ARG A 123 -11.30 11.26 2.03
CA ARG A 123 -12.30 10.21 2.27
C ARG A 123 -12.18 9.59 3.67
N PRO A 124 -12.32 10.40 4.74
CA PRO A 124 -12.17 9.93 6.11
C PRO A 124 -13.13 8.78 6.41
N ASN A 125 -12.69 7.89 7.30
CA ASN A 125 -13.43 6.70 7.68
C ASN A 125 -14.44 7.02 8.81
N PHE A 126 -15.72 6.72 8.58
CA PHE A 126 -16.80 6.84 9.55
C PHE A 126 -17.30 5.49 10.08
N ASP A 127 -16.46 4.45 10.05
CA ASP A 127 -16.76 3.13 10.61
C ASP A 127 -15.94 2.76 11.85
N THR A 128 -14.73 3.30 11.96
CA THR A 128 -13.75 2.88 12.95
C THR A 128 -13.00 4.05 13.55
N LEU A 129 -12.68 3.98 14.84
CA LEU A 129 -11.73 4.89 15.47
C LEU A 129 -10.31 4.36 15.36
N TYR A 130 -9.37 5.27 15.13
CA TYR A 130 -7.97 4.94 14.90
C TYR A 130 -7.14 4.88 16.18
N SER A 131 -6.15 3.99 16.20
CA SER A 131 -5.06 3.97 17.18
C SER A 131 -3.74 3.88 16.42
N ILE A 132 -3.01 4.99 16.33
CA ILE A 132 -1.85 5.11 15.45
C ILE A 132 -0.58 5.14 16.29
N ALA A 133 0.45 4.41 15.87
CA ALA A 133 1.77 4.49 16.49
C ALA A 133 2.87 4.36 15.44
N TRP A 134 3.97 5.08 15.63
CA TRP A 134 5.24 4.73 15.02
C TRP A 134 6.08 3.97 16.02
N LEU A 135 6.50 2.75 15.69
CA LEU A 135 7.47 2.04 16.49
C LEU A 135 8.86 2.27 15.93
N ASP A 136 9.78 2.49 16.85
CA ASP A 136 11.21 2.55 16.60
C ASP A 136 11.86 1.35 17.28
N LEU A 137 12.42 0.47 16.45
CA LEU A 137 13.03 -0.79 16.84
C LEU A 137 14.56 -0.71 16.79
N THR A 138 15.14 0.47 16.60
CA THR A 138 16.60 0.63 16.55
C THR A 138 17.25 0.39 17.90
N ALA A 139 16.64 0.89 18.99
CA ALA A 139 17.12 0.68 20.35
C ALA A 139 16.80 -0.71 20.95
N GLY A 140 16.04 -1.54 20.22
CA GLY A 140 15.65 -2.88 20.64
C GLY A 140 14.16 -3.18 20.43
N PRO A 141 13.70 -4.35 20.91
CA PRO A 141 12.32 -4.77 20.79
C PRO A 141 11.30 -3.87 21.50
N VAL A 142 10.06 -3.96 21.07
CA VAL A 142 8.91 -3.30 21.69
C VAL A 142 7.85 -4.35 22.04
N LYS A 143 7.32 -4.27 23.26
CA LYS A 143 6.17 -5.07 23.70
C LYS A 143 4.87 -4.29 23.43
N ILE A 144 3.90 -4.94 22.81
CA ILE A 144 2.55 -4.41 22.60
C ILE A 144 1.56 -5.30 23.34
N SER A 145 0.68 -4.70 24.14
CA SER A 145 -0.48 -5.36 24.74
C SER A 145 -1.74 -4.76 24.14
N ILE A 146 -2.61 -5.61 23.61
CA ILE A 146 -3.95 -5.27 23.11
C ILE A 146 -4.95 -6.02 24.01
N PRO A 147 -5.91 -5.34 24.65
CA PRO A 147 -6.92 -6.00 25.48
C PRO A 147 -7.84 -6.88 24.62
N SER A 148 -8.63 -7.74 25.25
CA SER A 148 -9.73 -8.41 24.54
C SER A 148 -10.66 -7.36 23.93
N SER A 149 -11.11 -7.60 22.70
CA SER A 149 -12.08 -6.72 22.04
C SER A 149 -13.53 -7.09 22.34
N GLU A 150 -13.76 -8.16 23.12
CA GLU A 150 -15.09 -8.63 23.52
C GLU A 150 -16.01 -8.86 22.31
N GLY A 151 -15.45 -9.43 21.23
CA GLY A 151 -16.16 -9.71 19.98
C GLY A 151 -16.29 -8.51 19.03
N ARG A 152 -15.87 -7.31 19.43
CA ARG A 152 -15.86 -6.12 18.55
C ARG A 152 -14.85 -6.29 17.43
N PHE A 153 -15.21 -5.90 16.21
CA PHE A 153 -14.25 -5.87 15.11
C PHE A 153 -13.12 -4.87 15.37
N PHE A 154 -11.89 -5.34 15.23
CA PHE A 154 -10.72 -4.50 15.17
C PHE A 154 -9.65 -5.14 14.31
N LEU A 155 -8.73 -4.31 13.84
CA LEU A 155 -7.50 -4.76 13.19
C LEU A 155 -6.37 -3.76 13.45
N MET A 156 -5.15 -4.25 13.44
CA MET A 156 -3.92 -3.53 13.77
C MET A 156 -2.85 -3.96 12.75
N PRO A 157 -2.83 -3.31 11.57
CA PRO A 157 -1.84 -3.56 10.54
C PRO A 157 -0.52 -2.88 10.93
N PHE A 158 0.56 -3.59 10.68
CA PHE A 158 1.94 -3.14 10.82
C PHE A 158 2.51 -2.98 9.42
N TYR A 159 2.97 -1.77 9.12
CA TYR A 159 3.60 -1.43 7.85
C TYR A 159 5.08 -1.24 8.05
N ASP A 160 5.87 -1.78 7.12
CA ASP A 160 7.26 -1.42 7.00
C ASP A 160 7.43 -0.07 6.29
N MET A 161 8.67 0.41 6.18
CA MET A 161 8.95 1.70 5.55
C MET A 161 8.70 1.73 4.04
N PHE A 162 8.45 0.60 3.39
CA PHE A 162 8.05 0.54 1.98
C PHE A 162 6.53 0.53 1.81
N THR A 163 5.75 0.68 2.88
CA THR A 163 4.26 0.67 2.95
C THR A 163 3.62 -0.72 2.85
N ASP A 164 4.41 -1.79 2.82
CA ASP A 164 3.90 -3.15 2.82
C ASP A 164 3.44 -3.55 4.23
N SER A 165 2.23 -4.09 4.34
CA SER A 165 1.68 -4.65 5.57
C SER A 165 2.26 -6.04 5.80
N TYR A 166 3.22 -6.15 6.71
CA TYR A 166 3.89 -7.42 6.99
C TYR A 166 3.21 -8.23 8.11
N ALA A 167 2.33 -7.59 8.89
CA ALA A 167 1.49 -8.25 9.88
C ALA A 167 0.18 -7.49 10.05
N VAL A 168 -0.92 -8.21 10.29
CA VAL A 168 -2.19 -7.63 10.72
C VAL A 168 -2.68 -8.44 11.90
N LEU A 169 -2.76 -7.82 13.08
CA LEU A 169 -3.37 -8.43 14.25
C LEU A 169 -4.84 -8.01 14.33
N GLY A 170 -5.74 -8.89 14.75
CA GLY A 170 -7.13 -8.54 15.02
C GLY A 170 -8.11 -9.63 14.65
N SER A 171 -9.38 -9.23 14.47
CA SER A 171 -10.51 -10.15 14.40
C SER A 171 -10.37 -11.24 13.33
N ARG A 172 -9.75 -10.93 12.18
CA ARG A 172 -9.56 -11.92 11.09
C ARG A 172 -8.42 -12.91 11.37
N THR A 173 -7.33 -12.45 11.99
CA THR A 173 -6.05 -13.17 12.01
C THR A 173 -5.73 -13.77 13.38
N THR A 174 -6.08 -13.08 14.46
CA THR A 174 -5.74 -13.46 15.83
C THR A 174 -6.96 -13.50 16.76
N GLY A 175 -8.15 -13.22 16.23
CA GLY A 175 -9.41 -13.28 16.97
C GLY A 175 -9.61 -12.08 17.90
N HIS A 176 -10.38 -12.29 18.96
CA HIS A 176 -10.86 -11.22 19.85
C HIS A 176 -10.25 -11.24 21.26
N GLU A 177 -9.46 -12.27 21.58
CA GLU A 177 -8.82 -12.39 22.89
C GLU A 177 -7.69 -11.38 23.07
N LYS A 178 -7.24 -11.22 24.32
CA LYS A 178 -6.07 -10.38 24.64
C LYS A 178 -4.85 -10.85 23.84
N GLN A 179 -4.06 -9.90 23.35
CA GLN A 179 -2.85 -10.17 22.56
C GLN A 179 -1.64 -9.47 23.19
N ASP A 180 -0.63 -10.26 23.55
CA ASP A 180 0.68 -9.77 23.95
C ASP A 180 1.68 -10.11 22.82
N VAL A 181 2.30 -9.07 22.26
CA VAL A 181 3.13 -9.16 21.05
C VAL A 181 4.51 -8.56 21.29
N PHE A 182 5.54 -9.27 20.86
CA PHE A 182 6.92 -8.84 20.92
C PHE A 182 7.37 -8.46 19.51
N VAL A 183 7.44 -7.16 19.25
CA VAL A 183 7.82 -6.61 17.96
C VAL A 183 9.32 -6.40 17.94
N VAL A 184 10.00 -6.94 16.94
CA VAL A 184 11.46 -6.92 16.84
C VAL A 184 11.91 -6.37 15.49
N GLY A 185 13.08 -5.74 15.45
CA GLY A 185 13.70 -5.27 14.21
C GLY A 185 14.23 -6.43 13.32
N PRO A 186 14.64 -6.12 12.08
CA PRO A 186 15.03 -7.13 11.09
C PRO A 186 16.24 -7.98 11.52
N ASN A 187 17.15 -7.41 12.33
CA ASN A 187 18.38 -8.07 12.74
C ASN A 187 18.28 -8.76 14.11
N PHE A 188 17.10 -8.80 14.72
CA PHE A 188 16.93 -9.42 16.03
C PHE A 188 17.20 -10.93 15.98
N ASN A 189 18.06 -11.38 16.90
CA ASN A 189 18.47 -12.77 17.12
C ASN A 189 18.42 -13.18 18.61
N GLY A 190 17.83 -12.35 19.47
CA GLY A 190 17.67 -12.63 20.89
C GLY A 190 16.49 -13.55 21.21
N GLU A 191 16.22 -13.73 22.49
CA GLU A 191 15.11 -14.56 22.97
C GLU A 191 13.79 -13.79 22.99
N VAL A 192 12.70 -14.49 22.65
CA VAL A 192 11.33 -13.97 22.77
C VAL A 192 10.81 -14.33 24.15
N PRO A 193 10.34 -13.37 24.97
CA PRO A 193 9.79 -13.68 26.28
C PRO A 193 8.59 -14.64 26.20
N GLU A 194 8.48 -15.55 27.17
CA GLU A 194 7.36 -16.49 27.25
C GLU A 194 6.00 -15.76 27.23
N GLY A 195 5.03 -16.32 26.52
CA GLY A 195 3.68 -15.77 26.40
C GLY A 195 3.51 -14.66 25.36
N TYR A 196 4.58 -14.23 24.68
CA TYR A 196 4.49 -13.23 23.61
C TYR A 196 4.48 -13.86 22.22
N THR A 197 3.60 -13.36 21.35
CA THR A 197 3.66 -13.64 19.91
C THR A 197 4.76 -12.79 19.27
N LEU A 198 5.68 -13.41 18.54
CA LEU A 198 6.73 -12.68 17.81
C LEU A 198 6.17 -12.02 16.54
N VAL A 199 6.47 -10.73 16.35
CA VAL A 199 6.25 -10.01 15.09
C VAL A 199 7.58 -9.39 14.65
N LYS A 200 8.16 -9.91 13.57
CA LYS A 200 9.46 -9.45 13.06
C LYS A 200 9.26 -8.45 11.93
N SER A 201 9.67 -7.20 12.17
CA SER A 201 9.57 -6.14 11.17
C SER A 201 10.68 -6.24 10.12
N PRO A 202 10.38 -6.09 8.81
CA PRO A 202 11.38 -5.98 7.76
C PRO A 202 12.26 -4.72 7.89
N THR A 203 11.78 -3.68 8.56
CA THR A 203 12.47 -2.39 8.73
C THR A 203 12.55 -1.99 10.19
N PHE A 204 13.50 -1.12 10.56
CA PHE A 204 13.62 -0.67 11.96
C PHE A 204 12.51 0.28 12.41
N MET A 205 11.91 1.00 11.47
CA MET A 205 10.72 1.80 11.73
C MET A 205 9.51 1.03 11.24
N THR A 206 8.43 1.06 12.02
CA THR A 206 7.15 0.49 11.59
C THR A 206 6.02 1.42 11.95
N TRP A 207 5.06 1.52 11.02
CA TRP A 207 3.84 2.27 11.25
C TRP A 207 2.72 1.31 11.62
N VAL A 208 1.98 1.62 12.67
CA VAL A 208 0.86 0.82 13.17
C VAL A 208 -0.40 1.67 13.05
N ILE A 209 -1.42 1.18 12.34
CA ILE A 209 -2.67 1.91 12.09
C ILE A 209 -3.88 1.09 12.54
N GLY A 210 -4.07 1.01 13.86
CA GLY A 210 -5.21 0.32 14.44
C GLY A 210 -6.54 0.94 14.04
N ARG A 211 -7.52 0.10 13.72
CA ARG A 211 -8.91 0.47 13.44
C ARG A 211 -9.81 -0.35 14.34
N THR A 212 -10.63 0.32 15.15
CA THR A 212 -11.62 -0.33 16.03
C THR A 212 -13.01 0.10 15.62
N GLN A 213 -13.91 -0.85 15.32
CA GLN A 213 -15.30 -0.58 14.96
C GLN A 213 -15.99 0.29 16.01
N THR A 214 -16.77 1.28 15.57
CA THR A 214 -17.69 2.03 16.42
C THR A 214 -19.05 2.23 15.74
N ASN A 215 -20.14 2.04 16.47
CA ASN A 215 -21.51 2.28 16.00
C ASN A 215 -21.94 3.75 16.20
N GLY A 216 -21.04 4.68 15.88
CA GLY A 216 -21.24 6.12 16.06
C GLY A 216 -21.03 6.61 17.51
N ALA A 217 -21.46 7.85 17.77
CA ALA A 217 -21.13 8.58 18.99
C ALA A 217 -21.57 7.89 20.29
N LYS A 218 -22.71 7.19 20.26
CA LYS A 218 -23.24 6.43 21.41
C LYS A 218 -22.30 5.29 21.86
N ASP A 219 -21.46 4.81 20.96
CA ASP A 219 -20.55 3.67 21.18
C ASP A 219 -19.10 4.10 21.51
N TYR A 220 -18.79 5.40 21.40
CA TYR A 220 -17.43 5.91 21.65
C TYR A 220 -16.90 5.54 23.03
N LYS A 221 -17.74 5.51 24.07
CA LYS A 221 -17.28 5.13 25.43
C LYS A 221 -16.67 3.72 25.46
N ALA A 222 -17.30 2.75 24.78
CA ALA A 222 -16.81 1.37 24.73
C ALA A 222 -15.49 1.29 23.95
N VAL A 223 -15.41 1.98 22.81
CA VAL A 223 -14.18 2.02 21.99
C VAL A 223 -13.04 2.72 22.71
N ARG A 224 -13.31 3.81 23.43
CA ARG A 224 -12.32 4.50 24.27
C ARG A 224 -11.78 3.60 25.38
N SER A 225 -12.63 2.75 25.97
CA SER A 225 -12.21 1.74 26.95
C SER A 225 -11.21 0.74 26.35
N PHE A 226 -11.54 0.18 25.17
CA PHE A 226 -10.64 -0.72 24.44
C PHE A 226 -9.30 -0.04 24.10
N GLN A 227 -9.34 1.18 23.55
CA GLN A 227 -8.15 1.97 23.26
C GLN A 227 -7.29 2.23 24.51
N ASN A 228 -7.90 2.56 25.65
CA ASN A 228 -7.18 2.84 26.89
C ASN A 228 -6.44 1.61 27.45
N GLY A 229 -6.90 0.40 27.10
CA GLY A 229 -6.21 -0.84 27.48
C GLY A 229 -5.01 -1.18 26.59
N MET A 230 -4.84 -0.50 25.44
CA MET A 230 -3.69 -0.71 24.56
C MET A 230 -2.43 -0.10 25.16
N LYS A 231 -1.32 -0.83 25.10
CA LYS A 231 -0.05 -0.37 25.66
C LYS A 231 1.13 -0.73 24.77
N ILE A 232 2.09 0.17 24.69
CA ILE A 232 3.40 -0.04 24.07
C ILE A 232 4.44 0.14 25.18
N THR A 233 5.40 -0.78 25.27
CA THR A 233 6.52 -0.71 26.22
C THR A 233 7.81 -1.01 25.48
N SER A 234 8.68 0.00 25.35
CA SER A 234 10.01 -0.18 24.77
C SER A 234 10.89 -0.99 25.70
N VAL A 235 11.59 -1.98 25.14
CA VAL A 235 12.68 -2.69 25.82
C VAL A 235 13.97 -2.05 25.33
N LEU A 236 14.50 -1.09 26.10
CA LEU A 236 15.76 -0.44 25.77
C LEU A 236 16.91 -1.42 25.98
N SER A 237 17.77 -1.56 24.98
CA SER A 237 19.05 -2.25 25.10
C SER A 237 20.19 -1.23 25.16
N GLU A 238 21.26 -1.54 25.91
CA GLU A 238 22.43 -0.66 26.04
C GLU A 238 23.32 -0.65 24.79
N ASP A 239 23.19 -1.65 23.91
CA ASP A 239 24.12 -1.95 22.81
C ASP A 239 23.70 -1.41 21.43
N HIS A 240 22.62 -0.62 21.33
CA HIS A 240 22.09 -0.15 20.05
C HIS A 240 22.10 1.37 19.88
N LEU A 241 22.39 1.82 18.64
CA LEU A 241 22.36 3.24 18.29
C LEU A 241 20.94 3.79 18.36
N THR A 242 20.76 4.95 18.98
CA THR A 242 19.48 5.67 18.99
C THR A 242 19.17 6.26 17.60
N ILE A 243 17.90 6.55 17.32
CA ILE A 243 17.50 7.26 16.10
C ILE A 243 18.18 8.60 15.96
N GLU A 244 18.37 9.30 17.07
CA GLU A 244 19.11 10.55 17.07
C GLU A 244 20.53 10.33 16.53
N GLN A 245 21.24 9.30 17.01
CA GLN A 245 22.58 8.96 16.53
C GLN A 245 22.60 8.51 15.05
N LEU A 246 21.60 7.76 14.59
CA LEU A 246 21.49 7.34 13.19
C LEU A 246 21.15 8.53 12.27
N SER A 247 20.24 9.41 12.69
CA SER A 247 19.85 10.63 11.98
C SER A 247 20.93 11.72 12.01
N GLN A 248 21.82 11.73 13.01
CA GLN A 248 22.98 12.62 13.01
C GLN A 248 24.06 12.14 12.02
N LYS A 249 24.20 10.82 11.85
CA LYS A 249 25.08 10.23 10.84
C LYS A 249 24.55 10.43 9.41
N LEU A 250 23.25 10.27 9.23
CA LEU A 250 22.57 10.41 7.93
C LEU A 250 21.95 11.81 7.81
N LYS A 251 22.48 12.64 6.91
CA LYS A 251 21.95 14.00 6.73
C LYS A 251 20.66 13.98 5.92
N PHE A 252 19.53 13.98 6.62
CA PHE A 252 18.22 14.12 5.99
C PHE A 252 17.81 15.60 5.85
N PRO A 253 16.99 15.96 4.85
CA PRO A 253 16.47 17.32 4.73
C PRO A 253 15.63 17.68 5.95
N ASP A 254 15.59 18.96 6.33
CA ASP A 254 14.66 19.44 7.36
C ASP A 254 13.22 19.14 6.95
N VAL A 255 12.39 18.81 7.93
CA VAL A 255 10.98 18.48 7.68
C VAL A 255 10.14 19.72 7.93
N ASP A 256 9.54 20.22 6.85
CA ASP A 256 8.40 21.10 6.92
C ASP A 256 7.22 20.32 7.50
N ILE A 257 6.74 20.70 8.68
CA ILE A 257 5.62 20.04 9.36
C ILE A 257 4.26 20.58 8.90
N GLU A 258 4.20 21.71 8.21
CA GLU A 258 2.95 22.34 7.78
C GLU A 258 2.49 21.86 6.41
N ARG A 259 3.42 21.60 5.50
CA ARG A 259 3.10 21.05 4.17
C ARG A 259 2.86 19.54 4.24
N SER A 260 1.86 19.04 3.50
CA SER A 260 1.61 17.60 3.44
C SER A 260 2.84 16.84 2.89
N PRO A 261 3.15 15.62 3.39
CA PRO A 261 4.28 14.82 2.91
C PRO A 261 4.22 14.62 1.39
N LEU A 262 3.03 14.34 0.87
CA LEU A 262 2.78 14.16 -0.57
C LEU A 262 3.25 15.37 -1.38
N LYS A 263 2.92 16.59 -0.93
CA LYS A 263 3.32 17.83 -1.61
C LYS A 263 4.83 18.01 -1.56
N ILE A 264 5.47 17.71 -0.42
CA ILE A 264 6.93 17.78 -0.28
C ILE A 264 7.60 16.81 -1.25
N VAL A 265 7.19 15.54 -1.27
CA VAL A 265 7.79 14.52 -2.16
C VAL A 265 7.61 14.86 -3.63
N ASN A 266 6.42 15.32 -4.02
CA ASN A 266 6.12 15.62 -5.42
C ASN A 266 6.88 16.85 -5.93
N GLU A 267 7.18 17.81 -5.05
CA GLU A 267 7.90 19.04 -5.40
C GLU A 267 9.41 18.97 -5.13
N MET A 268 9.88 17.94 -4.42
CA MET A 268 11.30 17.71 -4.14
C MET A 268 12.11 17.67 -5.43
N ASP A 269 13.25 18.36 -5.46
CA ASP A 269 14.16 18.28 -6.60
C ASP A 269 14.77 16.88 -6.70
N SER A 270 15.03 16.42 -7.93
CA SER A 270 15.45 15.05 -8.19
C SER A 270 16.78 14.68 -7.50
N ILE A 271 17.71 15.64 -7.34
CA ILE A 271 19.01 15.38 -6.71
C ILE A 271 18.81 15.09 -5.21
N THR A 272 18.07 15.95 -4.52
CA THR A 272 17.71 15.74 -3.11
C THR A 272 16.91 14.46 -2.93
N TYR A 273 15.96 14.19 -3.84
CA TYR A 273 15.14 13.00 -3.84
C TYR A 273 15.97 11.71 -3.86
N PHE A 274 16.89 11.56 -4.83
CA PHE A 274 17.71 10.36 -4.92
C PHE A 274 18.71 10.26 -3.77
N LYS A 275 19.36 11.35 -3.37
CA LYS A 275 20.28 11.33 -2.21
C LYS A 275 19.55 10.86 -0.95
N TYR A 276 18.39 11.44 -0.67
CA TYR A 276 17.58 11.09 0.49
C TYR A 276 17.09 9.64 0.42
N GLY A 277 16.52 9.21 -0.71
CA GLY A 277 16.07 7.83 -0.89
C GLY A 277 17.19 6.80 -0.74
N MET A 278 18.37 7.06 -1.30
CA MET A 278 19.53 6.17 -1.16
C MET A 278 20.07 6.12 0.27
N ASP A 279 20.03 7.22 1.02
CA ASP A 279 20.40 7.22 2.44
C ASP A 279 19.35 6.48 3.30
N LEU A 280 18.06 6.56 2.95
CA LEU A 280 17.02 5.75 3.59
C LEU A 280 17.21 4.26 3.32
N LEU A 281 17.63 3.85 2.11
CA LEU A 281 17.91 2.43 1.80
C LEU A 281 19.07 1.84 2.61
N LYS A 282 19.99 2.67 3.10
CA LYS A 282 21.06 2.22 4.03
C LYS A 282 20.50 1.87 5.41
N LEU A 283 19.45 2.58 5.84
CA LEU A 283 18.80 2.37 7.11
C LEU A 283 17.72 1.27 7.03
N HIS A 284 16.99 1.24 5.93
CA HIS A 284 15.89 0.33 5.68
C HIS A 284 16.25 -0.55 4.49
N ALA A 285 16.73 -1.75 4.81
CA ALA A 285 17.12 -2.73 3.79
C ALA A 285 15.95 -2.99 2.82
N PRO A 286 16.21 -3.04 1.51
CA PRO A 286 15.24 -3.50 0.52
C PRO A 286 14.64 -4.86 0.92
N HIS A 287 13.42 -5.13 0.46
CA HIS A 287 12.86 -6.48 0.58
C HIS A 287 13.70 -7.48 -0.21
N LEU A 288 13.66 -8.75 0.19
CA LEU A 288 14.37 -9.81 -0.53
C LEU A 288 14.00 -9.87 -2.02
N THR A 289 12.74 -9.53 -2.33
CA THR A 289 12.20 -9.54 -3.69
C THR A 289 12.60 -8.31 -4.51
N ASP A 290 13.19 -7.28 -3.89
CA ASP A 290 13.62 -6.03 -4.54
C ASP A 290 14.94 -6.14 -5.31
N THR A 291 15.58 -7.33 -5.31
CA THR A 291 16.92 -7.53 -5.88
C THR A 291 17.05 -7.00 -7.32
N ASP A 292 16.06 -7.24 -8.17
CA ASP A 292 16.09 -6.82 -9.57
C ASP A 292 16.14 -5.29 -9.73
N ILE A 293 15.32 -4.55 -8.98
CA ILE A 293 15.32 -3.09 -9.06
C ILE A 293 16.59 -2.51 -8.45
N ILE A 294 17.12 -3.09 -7.37
CA ILE A 294 18.40 -2.67 -6.78
C ILE A 294 19.57 -2.87 -7.76
N LEU A 295 19.61 -4.00 -8.47
CA LEU A 295 20.62 -4.24 -9.50
C LEU A 295 20.50 -3.26 -10.67
N ARG A 296 19.28 -2.91 -11.08
CA ARG A 296 19.04 -1.90 -12.12
C ARG A 296 19.48 -0.51 -11.68
N MET A 297 19.09 -0.07 -10.48
CA MET A 297 19.51 1.19 -9.87
C MET A 297 21.04 1.32 -9.83
N LYS A 298 21.75 0.25 -9.45
CA LYS A 298 23.22 0.24 -9.40
C LYS A 298 23.86 0.56 -10.76
N ARG A 299 23.24 0.16 -11.88
CA ARG A 299 23.76 0.42 -13.23
C ARG A 299 23.87 1.92 -13.52
N ILE A 300 22.97 2.74 -12.98
CA ILE A 300 23.00 4.20 -13.14
C ILE A 300 23.67 4.92 -11.95
N GLY A 301 24.51 4.22 -11.19
CA GLY A 301 25.26 4.79 -10.07
C GLY A 301 24.48 4.96 -8.77
N LEU A 302 23.23 4.49 -8.70
CA LEU A 302 22.45 4.45 -7.45
C LEU A 302 22.82 3.19 -6.66
N ASN A 303 23.97 3.21 -5.99
CA ASN A 303 24.50 2.09 -5.21
C ASN A 303 24.29 2.32 -3.70
N ILE A 304 23.58 1.41 -3.02
CA ILE A 304 23.23 1.53 -1.59
C ILE A 304 24.48 1.58 -0.70
N ASN A 305 25.55 0.89 -1.09
CA ASN A 305 26.77 0.79 -0.29
C ASN A 305 27.72 1.98 -0.48
N GLU A 306 27.38 2.93 -1.34
CA GLU A 306 28.22 4.07 -1.69
C GLU A 306 27.49 5.38 -1.40
N LYS A 307 28.25 6.46 -1.24
CA LYS A 307 27.65 7.80 -1.18
C LYS A 307 27.34 8.24 -2.61
N LEU A 308 26.07 8.55 -2.88
CA LEU A 308 25.67 9.05 -4.19
C LEU A 308 26.35 10.40 -4.48
N ASN A 309 27.13 10.43 -5.56
CA ASN A 309 27.69 11.65 -6.14
C ASN A 309 27.27 11.76 -7.60
N ILE A 310 26.22 12.54 -7.86
CA ILE A 310 25.62 12.70 -9.18
C ILE A 310 26.59 13.40 -10.15
N ASP A 311 27.40 14.34 -9.65
CA ASP A 311 28.31 15.13 -10.48
C ASP A 311 29.41 14.26 -11.14
N ASN A 312 29.67 13.07 -10.57
CA ASN A 312 30.63 12.09 -11.08
C ASN A 312 30.00 11.08 -12.07
N LEU A 313 28.68 11.13 -12.29
CA LEU A 313 28.00 10.21 -13.20
C LEU A 313 28.11 10.70 -14.66
N PRO A 314 28.02 9.80 -15.66
CA PRO A 314 27.88 10.20 -17.06
C PRO A 314 26.74 11.21 -17.28
N SER A 315 26.94 12.15 -18.20
CA SER A 315 26.01 13.27 -18.44
C SER A 315 24.58 12.81 -18.74
N ASN A 316 24.43 11.72 -19.50
CA ASN A 316 23.11 11.17 -19.81
C ASN A 316 22.39 10.60 -18.57
N ILE A 317 23.12 9.99 -17.63
CA ILE A 317 22.57 9.56 -16.34
C ILE A 317 22.20 10.77 -15.48
N GLN A 318 23.03 11.82 -15.44
CA GLN A 318 22.69 13.06 -14.74
C GLN A 318 21.39 13.67 -15.27
N SER A 319 21.25 13.74 -16.60
CA SER A 319 20.03 14.21 -17.27
C SER A 319 18.83 13.33 -16.93
N ALA A 320 18.97 12.00 -17.01
CA ALA A 320 17.90 11.04 -16.70
C ALA A 320 17.43 11.14 -15.24
N LEU A 321 18.34 11.24 -14.28
CA LEU A 321 17.99 11.44 -12.87
C LEU A 321 17.26 12.78 -12.70
N SER A 322 17.76 13.86 -13.32
CA SER A 322 17.18 15.19 -13.20
C SER A 322 15.74 15.26 -13.71
N SER A 323 15.44 14.67 -14.87
CA SER A 323 14.11 14.65 -15.51
C SER A 323 13.16 13.56 -14.99
N SER A 324 13.67 12.58 -14.23
CA SER A 324 12.89 11.40 -13.84
C SER A 324 11.65 11.73 -13.02
N ARG A 325 11.66 12.81 -12.24
CA ARG A 325 10.51 13.25 -11.44
C ARG A 325 9.30 13.53 -12.33
N GLU A 326 9.47 14.39 -13.33
CA GLU A 326 8.38 14.78 -14.24
C GLU A 326 7.88 13.56 -15.02
N VAL A 327 8.82 12.74 -15.53
CA VAL A 327 8.50 11.54 -16.32
C VAL A 327 7.75 10.51 -15.47
N ALA A 328 8.24 10.20 -14.27
CA ALA A 328 7.61 9.25 -13.37
C ALA A 328 6.24 9.72 -12.88
N GLN A 329 6.09 11.01 -12.54
CA GLN A 329 4.80 11.55 -12.13
C GLN A 329 3.77 11.58 -13.27
N ALA A 330 4.19 11.90 -14.50
CA ALA A 330 3.33 11.81 -15.67
C ALA A 330 2.87 10.36 -15.90
N PHE A 331 3.79 9.40 -15.85
CA PHE A 331 3.49 7.98 -15.96
C PHE A 331 2.54 7.49 -14.87
N MET A 332 2.78 7.86 -13.61
CA MET A 332 1.90 7.53 -12.49
C MET A 332 0.49 8.12 -12.68
N LYS A 333 0.36 9.38 -13.10
CA LYS A 333 -0.95 10.02 -13.36
C LYS A 333 -1.72 9.28 -14.45
N GLU A 334 -1.07 8.84 -15.51
CA GLU A 334 -1.71 8.07 -16.59
C GLU A 334 -2.07 6.63 -16.18
N ALA A 335 -1.25 6.02 -15.33
CA ALA A 335 -1.47 4.65 -14.84
C ALA A 335 -2.55 4.57 -13.74
N LYS A 336 -2.74 5.64 -12.95
CA LYS A 336 -3.70 5.71 -11.84
C LYS A 336 -5.11 5.16 -12.17
N PRO A 337 -5.80 5.57 -13.25
CA PRO A 337 -7.14 5.07 -13.56
C PRO A 337 -7.18 3.57 -13.94
N LYS A 338 -6.02 2.95 -14.23
CA LYS A 338 -5.89 1.56 -14.69
C LYS A 338 -5.60 0.58 -13.53
N LEU A 339 -5.56 1.05 -12.28
CA LEU A 339 -5.20 0.25 -11.10
C LEU A 339 -6.27 -0.75 -10.65
N ALA A 340 -7.53 -0.45 -10.95
CA ALA A 340 -8.69 -1.17 -10.47
C ALA A 340 -9.51 -1.66 -11.66
N ASN A 341 -10.08 -2.86 -11.53
CA ASN A 341 -11.12 -3.30 -12.44
C ASN A 341 -12.38 -2.46 -12.19
N ILE A 342 -13.06 -2.06 -13.25
CA ILE A 342 -14.34 -1.35 -13.14
C ILE A 342 -15.47 -2.33 -13.42
N VAL A 343 -16.34 -2.55 -12.44
CA VAL A 343 -17.53 -3.41 -12.55
C VAL A 343 -18.73 -2.64 -12.06
N ASN A 344 -19.79 -2.53 -12.85
CA ASN A 344 -21.01 -1.77 -12.51
C ASN A 344 -20.75 -0.29 -12.10
N GLY A 345 -19.69 0.33 -12.63
CA GLY A 345 -19.25 1.69 -12.25
C GLY A 345 -18.33 1.73 -11.02
N TRP A 346 -18.16 0.61 -10.32
CA TRP A 346 -17.31 0.52 -9.13
C TRP A 346 -15.87 0.17 -9.48
N GLN A 347 -14.91 0.98 -9.03
CA GLN A 347 -13.48 0.68 -9.04
C GLN A 347 -13.15 -0.33 -7.93
N MET A 348 -12.87 -1.57 -8.33
CA MET A 348 -12.61 -2.72 -7.46
C MET A 348 -11.11 -2.95 -7.29
N ASN A 349 -10.51 -2.35 -6.26
CA ASN A 349 -9.11 -2.60 -5.87
C ASN A 349 -9.02 -3.82 -4.92
N THR A 350 -9.01 -5.03 -5.47
CA THR A 350 -9.03 -6.27 -4.66
C THR A 350 -7.72 -7.08 -4.70
N THR A 351 -6.89 -6.87 -5.73
CA THR A 351 -5.64 -7.63 -5.91
C THR A 351 -4.46 -6.86 -5.34
N SER A 352 -3.54 -7.54 -4.63
CA SER A 352 -2.24 -7.00 -4.15
C SER A 352 -2.28 -5.66 -3.39
N MET A 353 -3.44 -5.29 -2.84
CA MET A 353 -3.55 -4.13 -1.94
C MET A 353 -2.91 -4.45 -0.60
N GLY A 354 -2.22 -3.49 0.01
CA GLY A 354 -1.55 -3.64 1.32
C GLY A 354 -0.31 -4.54 1.32
N THR A 355 -0.20 -5.48 0.38
CA THR A 355 0.98 -6.35 0.18
C THR A 355 1.27 -6.44 -1.32
N TYR A 356 2.23 -5.66 -1.79
CA TYR A 356 2.43 -5.39 -3.21
C TYR A 356 3.46 -6.30 -3.88
N GLY A 357 4.42 -6.80 -3.10
CA GLY A 357 5.60 -7.50 -3.64
C GLY A 357 6.32 -6.60 -4.66
N ASN A 358 6.64 -7.14 -5.83
CA ASN A 358 7.41 -6.41 -6.85
C ASN A 358 6.56 -5.48 -7.72
N PHE A 359 5.30 -5.24 -7.36
CA PHE A 359 4.44 -4.31 -8.09
C PHE A 359 4.69 -2.86 -7.64
N TYR A 360 5.92 -2.36 -7.83
CA TYR A 360 6.37 -1.05 -7.36
C TYR A 360 5.49 0.11 -7.82
N LEU A 361 5.02 0.07 -9.07
CA LEU A 361 4.09 1.07 -9.59
C LEU A 361 2.78 1.13 -8.78
N LYS A 362 2.21 -0.03 -8.43
CA LYS A 362 0.99 -0.06 -7.61
C LYS A 362 1.26 0.42 -6.19
N ARG A 363 2.39 0.02 -5.60
CA ARG A 363 2.82 0.49 -4.27
C ARG A 363 2.98 2.01 -4.23
N ALA A 364 3.68 2.59 -5.21
CA ALA A 364 3.84 4.03 -5.36
C ALA A 364 2.51 4.75 -5.60
N LEU A 365 1.65 4.20 -6.45
CA LEU A 365 0.35 4.81 -6.74
C LEU A 365 -0.60 4.78 -5.55
N VAL A 366 -0.63 3.68 -4.78
CA VAL A 366 -1.43 3.64 -3.56
C VAL A 366 -0.86 4.62 -2.52
N CYS A 367 0.45 4.72 -2.38
CA CYS A 367 1.10 5.76 -1.57
C CYS A 367 0.71 7.18 -2.01
N PHE A 368 0.64 7.42 -3.33
CA PHE A 368 0.23 8.70 -3.92
C PHE A 368 -1.25 9.04 -3.66
N ILE A 369 -2.12 8.04 -3.55
CA ILE A 369 -3.57 8.22 -3.40
C ILE A 369 -4.01 8.23 -1.93
N GLY A 370 -3.49 7.30 -1.13
CA GLY A 370 -3.92 7.05 0.25
C GLY A 370 -2.96 6.10 0.95
N LEU A 371 -1.98 6.68 1.65
CA LEU A 371 -0.97 5.96 2.41
C LEU A 371 -1.59 5.09 3.53
N GLY A 372 -1.01 3.92 3.79
CA GLY A 372 -1.49 3.01 4.87
C GLY A 372 -2.71 2.18 4.48
N ALA A 373 -2.78 1.73 3.22
CA ALA A 373 -3.84 0.90 2.70
C ALA A 373 -3.81 -0.52 3.30
N LEU A 374 -4.99 -1.07 3.57
CA LEU A 374 -5.12 -2.42 4.10
C LEU A 374 -4.93 -3.51 3.04
N PRO A 375 -4.49 -4.71 3.47
CA PRO A 375 -4.71 -5.92 2.69
C PRO A 375 -6.18 -6.09 2.33
N ALA A 376 -6.46 -6.52 1.10
CA ALA A 376 -7.83 -6.68 0.61
C ALA A 376 -8.64 -7.69 1.45
N GLN A 377 -7.97 -8.66 2.06
CA GLN A 377 -8.59 -9.65 2.95
C GLN A 377 -9.08 -9.03 4.26
N ASP A 378 -8.53 -7.88 4.68
CA ASP A 378 -8.96 -7.15 5.88
C ASP A 378 -10.06 -6.15 5.55
N ALA A 379 -9.92 -5.40 4.46
CA ALA A 379 -11.00 -4.56 3.94
C ALA A 379 -10.81 -4.23 2.45
N ILE A 380 -11.92 -4.06 1.74
CA ILE A 380 -11.94 -3.47 0.40
C ILE A 380 -12.81 -2.21 0.37
N TYR A 381 -12.46 -1.30 -0.53
CA TYR A 381 -13.08 0.02 -0.67
C TYR A 381 -13.56 0.28 -2.11
N PRO A 382 -14.58 -0.43 -2.62
CA PRO A 382 -15.15 -0.10 -3.93
C PRO A 382 -15.54 1.38 -4.01
N LEU A 383 -15.05 2.09 -5.02
CA LEU A 383 -15.35 3.51 -5.27
C LEU A 383 -16.24 3.64 -6.49
N ASN A 384 -17.29 4.46 -6.43
CA ASN A 384 -18.12 4.74 -7.59
C ASN A 384 -18.35 6.24 -7.76
N PHE A 385 -18.20 6.71 -9.00
CA PHE A 385 -18.37 8.08 -9.45
C PHE A 385 -19.32 8.17 -10.66
N MET A 386 -19.93 7.06 -11.07
CA MET A 386 -20.75 6.96 -12.28
C MET A 386 -22.09 6.26 -11.99
N ASP A 387 -23.13 6.67 -12.70
CA ASP A 387 -24.42 5.98 -12.65
C ASP A 387 -24.50 4.80 -13.65
N SER A 388 -25.68 4.18 -13.73
CA SER A 388 -25.95 3.01 -14.56
C SER A 388 -25.82 3.27 -16.07
N ASN A 389 -25.86 4.53 -16.50
CA ASN A 389 -25.67 4.95 -17.90
C ASN A 389 -24.21 5.29 -18.21
N GLY A 390 -23.36 5.37 -17.18
CA GLY A 390 -21.98 5.79 -17.31
C GLY A 390 -21.78 7.30 -17.18
N ASP A 391 -22.79 8.05 -16.73
CA ASP A 391 -22.66 9.48 -16.48
C ASP A 391 -22.06 9.72 -15.08
N ILE A 392 -21.28 10.79 -14.92
CA ILE A 392 -20.73 11.18 -13.61
C ILE A 392 -21.88 11.46 -12.63
N LEU A 393 -21.75 11.01 -11.38
CA LEU A 393 -22.73 11.28 -10.33
C LEU A 393 -22.78 12.79 -10.03
N GLN A 394 -23.94 13.39 -10.25
CA GLN A 394 -24.21 14.81 -10.02
C GLN A 394 -25.17 14.97 -8.84
N ALA A 395 -24.81 15.82 -7.88
CA ALA A 395 -25.60 16.12 -6.69
C ALA A 395 -27.03 16.65 -6.96
N SER A 396 -27.28 17.17 -8.17
CA SER A 396 -28.61 17.64 -8.60
C SER A 396 -29.60 16.53 -8.92
N ASN A 397 -29.14 15.27 -8.97
CA ASN A 397 -29.98 14.10 -9.24
C ASN A 397 -30.16 13.24 -7.98
N ASP A 398 -31.19 12.42 -8.00
CA ASP A 398 -31.45 11.40 -6.97
C ASP A 398 -31.02 10.04 -7.49
N TYR A 399 -30.43 9.22 -6.62
CA TYR A 399 -29.90 7.91 -6.97
C TYR A 399 -30.35 6.84 -5.99
N ILE A 400 -30.38 5.60 -6.48
CA ILE A 400 -30.71 4.41 -5.71
C ILE A 400 -29.61 3.36 -5.93
N ILE A 401 -29.14 2.76 -4.84
CA ILE A 401 -28.39 1.50 -4.87
C ILE A 401 -29.34 0.42 -4.38
N LYS A 402 -29.76 -0.47 -5.28
CA LYS A 402 -30.65 -1.60 -4.96
C LYS A 402 -29.83 -2.87 -4.82
N PHE A 403 -29.85 -3.47 -3.64
CA PHE A 403 -29.37 -4.84 -3.41
C PHE A 403 -30.56 -5.80 -3.48
N GLU A 404 -30.50 -6.78 -4.37
CA GLU A 404 -31.53 -7.82 -4.42
C GLU A 404 -31.45 -8.72 -3.18
N LYS A 405 -32.54 -9.48 -2.93
CA LYS A 405 -32.60 -10.41 -1.79
C LYS A 405 -31.46 -11.41 -1.87
N GLY A 406 -30.63 -11.47 -0.83
CA GLY A 406 -29.48 -12.36 -0.75
C GLY A 406 -28.22 -11.83 -1.45
N GLU A 407 -28.25 -10.63 -2.02
CA GLU A 407 -27.12 -10.00 -2.72
C GLU A 407 -26.50 -8.82 -1.95
N LEU A 408 -26.74 -8.73 -0.63
CA LEU A 408 -26.08 -7.74 0.24
C LEU A 408 -24.55 -7.89 0.17
N PRO A 409 -23.78 -6.82 0.45
CA PRO A 409 -22.31 -6.90 0.46
C PRO A 409 -21.81 -8.03 1.37
N PRO A 410 -21.04 -9.00 0.85
CA PRO A 410 -20.65 -10.18 1.59
C PRO A 410 -19.43 -9.87 2.47
N ALA A 411 -19.70 -9.38 3.67
CA ALA A 411 -18.71 -9.01 4.67
C ALA A 411 -18.92 -9.80 5.95
N LYS A 412 -17.86 -10.44 6.46
CA LYS A 412 -17.93 -11.24 7.70
C LYS A 412 -17.98 -10.38 8.96
N ALA A 413 -17.50 -9.14 8.90
CA ALA A 413 -17.62 -8.19 10.01
C ALA A 413 -18.81 -7.25 9.79
N PHE A 414 -18.69 -6.32 8.86
CA PHE A 414 -19.76 -5.39 8.48
C PHE A 414 -19.41 -4.69 7.17
N TRP A 415 -20.40 -4.01 6.59
CA TRP A 415 -20.22 -3.15 5.43
C TRP A 415 -20.87 -1.79 5.63
N SER A 416 -20.42 -0.80 4.86
CA SER A 416 -20.97 0.56 4.90
C SER A 416 -20.81 1.28 3.56
N ILE A 417 -21.68 2.26 3.29
CA ILE A 417 -21.62 3.17 2.16
C ILE A 417 -21.48 4.58 2.71
N THR A 418 -20.46 5.31 2.25
CA THR A 418 -20.18 6.68 2.66
C THR A 418 -20.25 7.61 1.47
N MET A 419 -20.86 8.78 1.68
CA MET A 419 -20.99 9.83 0.68
C MET A 419 -19.85 10.85 0.80
N TYR A 420 -19.35 11.31 -0.35
CA TYR A 420 -18.36 12.38 -0.42
C TYR A 420 -18.69 13.37 -1.54
N ASP A 421 -18.27 14.62 -1.36
CA ASP A 421 -18.20 15.62 -2.41
C ASP A 421 -17.08 15.32 -3.43
N GLU A 422 -16.90 16.23 -4.40
CA GLU A 422 -15.88 16.18 -5.44
C GLU A 422 -14.45 16.13 -4.89
N GLU A 423 -14.22 16.78 -3.74
CA GLU A 423 -12.91 16.83 -3.07
C GLU A 423 -12.65 15.59 -2.20
N GLY A 424 -13.68 14.76 -1.98
CA GLY A 424 -13.59 13.54 -1.19
C GLY A 424 -13.87 13.76 0.30
N PHE A 425 -14.61 14.80 0.68
CA PHE A 425 -14.96 15.12 2.05
C PHE A 425 -16.46 14.97 2.33
N ALA A 426 -16.78 14.81 3.61
CA ALA A 426 -18.16 14.69 4.07
C ALA A 426 -18.88 16.05 3.95
N VAL A 427 -20.18 16.01 3.70
CA VAL A 427 -21.01 17.21 3.54
C VAL A 427 -22.06 17.25 4.63
N ASP A 428 -22.12 18.37 5.34
CA ASP A 428 -23.09 18.63 6.39
C ASP A 428 -24.53 18.37 5.93
N ASN A 429 -25.31 17.73 6.79
CA ASN A 429 -26.69 17.39 6.51
C ASN A 429 -27.53 17.33 7.80
N GLU A 430 -28.84 17.39 7.64
CA GLU A 430 -29.81 17.47 8.76
C GLU A 430 -29.82 16.24 9.67
N LEU A 431 -29.30 15.10 9.20
CA LEU A 431 -29.26 13.86 9.97
C LEU A 431 -27.92 13.65 10.69
N ASP A 432 -26.92 14.51 10.45
CA ASP A 432 -25.52 14.27 10.82
C ASP A 432 -25.06 12.85 10.37
N ARG A 433 -25.52 12.44 9.18
CA ARG A 433 -25.32 11.09 8.62
C ARG A 433 -24.44 11.16 7.38
N TYR A 434 -23.22 10.65 7.51
CA TYR A 434 -22.26 10.59 6.40
C TYR A 434 -22.07 9.16 5.86
N VAL A 435 -22.53 8.17 6.62
CA VAL A 435 -22.37 6.74 6.35
C VAL A 435 -23.66 6.00 6.70
N ILE A 436 -23.96 4.94 5.95
CA ILE A 436 -25.04 4.00 6.23
C ILE A 436 -24.55 2.58 5.95
N GLY A 437 -24.93 1.58 6.75
CA GLY A 437 -24.41 0.23 6.58
C GLY A 437 -25.15 -0.85 7.36
N SER A 438 -24.55 -2.04 7.40
CA SER A 438 -25.13 -3.24 8.02
C SER A 438 -25.32 -3.15 9.54
N ARG A 439 -24.94 -2.03 10.14
CA ARG A 439 -25.01 -1.76 11.59
C ARG A 439 -26.14 -0.80 11.94
N ASP A 440 -26.80 -0.24 10.94
CA ASP A 440 -27.96 0.63 11.07
C ASP A 440 -29.27 -0.17 11.03
N ASP A 441 -30.37 0.45 11.47
CA ASP A 441 -31.72 -0.12 11.38
C ASP A 441 -32.27 0.01 9.94
N LEU A 442 -31.71 -0.80 9.04
CA LEU A 442 -32.05 -0.82 7.62
C LEU A 442 -33.47 -1.36 7.39
N LYS A 443 -34.24 -0.67 6.53
CA LYS A 443 -35.60 -1.07 6.16
C LYS A 443 -35.59 -1.84 4.84
N PHE A 444 -35.97 -3.11 4.89
CA PHE A 444 -36.06 -3.97 3.72
C PHE A 444 -37.43 -3.84 3.05
N ASN A 445 -37.47 -4.00 1.73
CA ASN A 445 -38.70 -4.08 0.97
C ASN A 445 -39.40 -5.44 1.22
N GLU A 446 -40.67 -5.56 0.85
CA GLU A 446 -41.45 -6.80 1.02
C GLU A 446 -40.84 -8.01 0.28
N ASP A 447 -40.18 -7.78 -0.86
CA ASP A 447 -39.47 -8.80 -1.64
C ASP A 447 -38.12 -9.22 -1.01
N GLY A 448 -37.71 -8.59 0.09
CA GLY A 448 -36.44 -8.82 0.77
C GLY A 448 -35.25 -8.08 0.18
N SER A 449 -35.45 -7.21 -0.83
CA SER A 449 -34.42 -6.31 -1.34
C SER A 449 -34.18 -5.12 -0.42
N LEU A 450 -33.04 -4.44 -0.59
CA LEU A 450 -32.67 -3.24 0.14
C LEU A 450 -32.38 -2.09 -0.84
N ASN A 451 -33.07 -0.97 -0.66
CA ASN A 451 -32.78 0.27 -1.37
C ASN A 451 -32.03 1.24 -0.45
N ILE A 452 -30.88 1.74 -0.91
CA ILE A 452 -30.20 2.89 -0.31
C ILE A 452 -30.46 4.10 -1.21
N TYR A 453 -31.04 5.16 -0.63
CA TYR A 453 -31.38 6.38 -1.35
C TYR A 453 -30.27 7.40 -1.17
N ILE A 454 -29.76 7.95 -2.27
CA ILE A 454 -28.70 8.97 -2.29
C ILE A 454 -29.25 10.22 -2.96
N GLN A 455 -29.43 11.28 -2.19
CA GLN A 455 -30.01 12.53 -2.68
C GLN A 455 -29.83 13.66 -1.67
N ALA A 456 -29.87 14.89 -2.16
CA ALA A 456 -29.73 16.10 -1.36
C ALA A 456 -31.00 16.44 -0.56
N GLU A 457 -32.16 16.32 -1.22
CA GLU A 457 -33.44 16.65 -0.61
C GLU A 457 -33.98 15.49 0.21
N ARG A 458 -34.62 15.81 1.34
CA ARG A 458 -35.22 14.81 2.22
C ARG A 458 -36.30 14.03 1.45
N PRO A 459 -36.23 12.68 1.40
CA PRO A 459 -37.29 11.89 0.79
C PRO A 459 -38.54 11.82 1.66
N SER A 460 -39.57 11.15 1.14
CA SER A 460 -40.73 10.74 1.94
C SER A 460 -40.30 9.95 3.20
N GLU A 461 -41.07 10.10 4.28
CA GLU A 461 -40.69 9.59 5.61
C GLU A 461 -40.43 8.07 5.64
N ASP A 462 -41.10 7.29 4.77
CA ASP A 462 -40.88 5.85 4.61
C ASP A 462 -39.47 5.49 4.11
N LYS A 463 -38.78 6.41 3.44
CA LYS A 463 -37.44 6.22 2.86
C LYS A 463 -36.31 6.77 3.73
N VAL A 464 -36.62 7.65 4.69
CA VAL A 464 -35.61 8.33 5.53
C VAL A 464 -34.71 7.33 6.26
N GLY A 465 -35.25 6.17 6.66
CA GLY A 465 -34.46 5.10 7.30
C GLY A 465 -33.21 4.70 6.50
N ASN A 466 -33.34 4.58 5.18
CA ASN A 466 -32.26 4.17 4.28
C ASN A 466 -31.67 5.32 3.44
N TRP A 467 -31.96 6.57 3.82
CA TRP A 467 -31.45 7.73 3.11
C TRP A 467 -30.02 8.05 3.56
N LEU A 468 -29.14 8.24 2.58
CA LEU A 468 -27.80 8.78 2.71
C LEU A 468 -27.78 10.17 2.05
N PRO A 469 -27.79 11.26 2.84
CA PRO A 469 -27.75 12.62 2.31
C PRO A 469 -26.52 12.88 1.44
N SER A 470 -26.70 13.63 0.35
CA SER A 470 -25.62 14.07 -0.54
C SER A 470 -25.46 15.59 -0.56
N ALA A 471 -24.40 16.07 -1.20
CA ALA A 471 -24.26 17.49 -1.50
C ALA A 471 -25.45 18.02 -2.31
N LYS A 472 -25.70 19.34 -2.26
CA LYS A 472 -26.75 20.01 -3.04
C LYS A 472 -26.34 20.33 -4.48
N LYS A 473 -25.03 20.40 -4.76
CA LYS A 473 -24.47 20.75 -6.07
C LYS A 473 -23.08 20.12 -6.25
N GLY A 474 -22.63 20.08 -7.50
CA GLY A 474 -21.33 19.55 -7.87
C GLY A 474 -21.32 18.06 -8.12
N VAL A 475 -20.12 17.54 -8.37
CA VAL A 475 -19.86 16.11 -8.52
C VAL A 475 -19.83 15.45 -7.14
N MET A 476 -20.24 14.19 -7.07
CA MET A 476 -20.17 13.41 -5.85
C MET A 476 -19.61 12.00 -6.11
N GLY A 477 -19.25 11.31 -5.04
CA GLY A 477 -18.79 9.93 -5.11
C GLY A 477 -19.17 9.13 -3.89
N VAL A 478 -19.40 7.84 -4.10
CA VAL A 478 -19.67 6.88 -3.01
C VAL A 478 -18.50 5.94 -2.80
N THR A 479 -18.24 5.62 -1.54
CA THR A 479 -17.36 4.50 -1.16
C THR A 479 -18.19 3.45 -0.46
N LEU A 480 -18.24 2.25 -1.02
CA LEU A 480 -18.63 1.06 -0.28
C LEU A 480 -17.40 0.53 0.44
N ARG A 481 -17.56 0.07 1.68
CA ARG A 481 -16.52 -0.55 2.49
C ARG A 481 -17.01 -1.92 2.93
N LEU A 482 -16.20 -2.95 2.73
CA LEU A 482 -16.45 -4.28 3.29
C LEU A 482 -15.30 -4.61 4.22
N TYR A 483 -15.60 -4.89 5.48
CA TYR A 483 -14.62 -5.29 6.49
C TYR A 483 -14.66 -6.80 6.68
N ASN A 484 -13.49 -7.44 6.62
CA ASN A 484 -13.33 -8.89 6.53
C ASN A 484 -14.20 -9.47 5.38
N PRO A 485 -14.01 -9.01 4.13
CA PRO A 485 -14.84 -9.44 3.00
C PRO A 485 -14.76 -10.95 2.79
N GLU A 486 -15.87 -11.53 2.35
CA GLU A 486 -15.86 -12.91 1.85
C GLU A 486 -15.11 -13.00 0.51
N VAL A 487 -14.66 -14.21 0.17
CA VAL A 487 -13.89 -14.47 -1.05
C VAL A 487 -14.65 -14.04 -2.31
N SER A 488 -15.98 -14.14 -2.32
CA SER A 488 -16.83 -13.74 -3.45
C SER A 488 -16.66 -12.26 -3.84
N ALA A 489 -16.45 -11.36 -2.88
CA ALA A 489 -16.17 -9.95 -3.18
C ALA A 489 -14.73 -9.71 -3.64
N LEU A 490 -13.80 -10.61 -3.30
CA LEU A 490 -12.38 -10.50 -3.67
C LEU A 490 -12.10 -11.06 -5.07
N ASP A 491 -12.72 -12.19 -5.42
CA ASP A 491 -12.57 -12.88 -6.70
C ASP A 491 -13.51 -12.37 -7.81
N GLY A 492 -14.41 -11.44 -7.46
CA GLY A 492 -15.33 -10.78 -8.39
C GLY A 492 -16.62 -11.55 -8.67
N LYS A 493 -16.88 -12.70 -8.02
CA LYS A 493 -18.19 -13.39 -8.11
C LYS A 493 -19.34 -12.54 -7.57
N TRP A 494 -19.05 -11.70 -6.59
CA TRP A 494 -19.92 -10.64 -6.14
C TRP A 494 -19.28 -9.29 -6.50
N SER A 495 -20.10 -8.38 -7.02
CA SER A 495 -19.73 -6.98 -7.24
C SER A 495 -20.91 -6.11 -6.83
N PRO A 496 -20.68 -4.87 -6.38
CA PRO A 496 -21.78 -4.01 -5.98
C PRO A 496 -22.72 -3.74 -7.17
N PRO A 497 -24.03 -3.57 -6.93
CA PRO A 497 -24.97 -3.23 -7.99
C PRO A 497 -24.69 -1.83 -8.54
N LYS A 498 -25.20 -1.56 -9.74
CA LYS A 498 -25.08 -0.23 -10.36
C LYS A 498 -25.77 0.83 -9.50
N VAL A 499 -25.23 2.05 -9.49
CA VAL A 499 -25.92 3.21 -8.95
C VAL A 499 -26.92 3.69 -10.00
N ILE A 500 -28.22 3.63 -9.70
CA ILE A 500 -29.27 3.94 -10.67
C ILE A 500 -29.79 5.35 -10.42
N LYS A 501 -29.84 6.17 -11.46
CA LYS A 501 -30.51 7.48 -11.38
C LYS A 501 -32.02 7.25 -11.23
N SER A 502 -32.60 7.76 -10.14
CA SER A 502 -34.04 7.75 -9.93
C SER A 502 -34.71 8.66 -10.97
N VAL A 503 -35.91 8.30 -11.44
CA VAL A 503 -36.67 9.15 -12.36
C VAL A 503 -36.88 10.51 -11.68
N SER A 504 -36.44 11.54 -12.39
CA SER A 504 -36.10 12.90 -11.94
C SER A 504 -37.10 13.58 -10.99
N ARG A 505 -36.57 14.38 -10.06
CA ARG A 505 -37.30 15.51 -9.45
C ARG A 505 -38.02 16.26 -10.57
N ASN A 506 -39.34 16.44 -10.45
CA ASN A 506 -39.99 17.49 -11.21
C ASN A 506 -39.31 18.78 -10.76
N LEU A 507 -38.43 19.33 -11.59
CA LEU A 507 -37.96 20.70 -11.46
C LEU A 507 -39.20 21.56 -11.67
N ALA A 508 -39.91 21.84 -10.58
CA ALA A 508 -40.82 22.96 -10.55
C ALA A 508 -39.96 24.18 -10.84
N SER A 509 -40.21 24.77 -12.00
CA SER A 509 -39.64 26.03 -12.47
C SER A 509 -39.73 27.08 -11.36
N GLU A 510 -38.57 27.59 -10.93
CA GLU A 510 -38.44 28.94 -10.38
C GLU A 510 -37.77 29.84 -11.40
#